data_AF-A0A6G0PL01-F1
#
_entry.id   AF-A0A6G0PL01-F1
#
_cell.length_a   1.000
_cell.length_b   1.000
_cell.length_c   1.000
_cell.angle_alpha   90.00
_cell.angle_beta   90.00
_cell.angle_gamma   90.00
#
_symmetry.space_group_name_H-M   'P 1'
#
loop_
_entity.id
_entity.type
_entity.pdbx_description
1 polymer ?
#
loop_
_entity_poly.entity_id
_entity_poly.type
_entity_poly.pdbx_seq_one_letter_code
_entity_poly.pdbx_strand_id
1 'polypeptide(L)'
;MAAPAGRSPQLSEEEAKAVEREIPIRLTLGAATLSLGAAGQWELDHTTLQQTQEHARVLEERNTVLEAENAQLRDKCARMREESNMEKFKCQLLVEMLAVSSLDEERTRAQAEQEKARATSLKTDVVALLEAARGQGLDVRKLSEALAAGPLAP
;
A
#
# COMPACT_ATOMS: atom_id res chain seq x y z
N MET A 1 17.51 26.29 -112.86
CA MET A 1 16.89 26.92 -111.66
C MET A 1 16.40 25.81 -110.76
N ALA A 2 16.99 25.66 -109.57
CA ALA A 2 16.55 24.69 -108.56
C ALA A 2 16.31 25.44 -107.26
N ALA A 3 15.09 25.34 -106.71
CA ALA A 3 14.72 25.90 -105.42
C ALA A 3 14.96 24.86 -104.31
N PRO A 4 15.52 25.23 -103.14
CA PRO A 4 15.76 24.29 -102.05
C PRO A 4 14.51 24.11 -101.18
N ALA A 5 14.29 22.88 -100.74
CA ALA A 5 13.24 22.49 -99.81
C ALA A 5 13.48 23.10 -98.41
N GLY A 6 12.43 23.66 -97.82
CA GLY A 6 12.43 24.17 -96.45
C GLY A 6 12.62 23.03 -95.44
N ARG A 7 13.64 23.19 -94.57
CA ARG A 7 13.88 22.32 -93.41
C ARG A 7 13.01 22.78 -92.24
N SER A 8 12.19 21.88 -91.72
CA SER A 8 11.62 21.98 -90.36
C SER A 8 12.76 21.96 -89.33
N PRO A 9 12.68 22.72 -88.22
CA PRO A 9 13.70 22.69 -87.18
C PRO A 9 13.67 21.32 -86.49
N GLN A 10 14.74 20.54 -86.65
CA GLN A 10 14.94 19.30 -85.90
C GLN A 10 15.41 19.67 -84.49
N LEU A 11 14.58 19.35 -83.49
CA LEU A 11 15.00 19.30 -82.09
C LEU A 11 16.18 18.34 -81.95
N SER A 12 17.16 18.75 -81.16
CA SER A 12 18.44 18.07 -81.00
C SER A 12 18.22 16.74 -80.26
N GLU A 13 18.89 15.64 -80.66
CA GLU A 13 18.82 14.35 -79.94
C GLU A 13 19.23 14.46 -78.46
N GLU A 14 20.02 15.48 -78.11
CA GLU A 14 20.38 15.81 -76.73
C GLU A 14 19.21 16.40 -75.92
N GLU A 15 18.33 17.17 -76.56
CA GLU A 15 17.10 17.70 -75.92
C GLU A 15 16.06 16.58 -75.76
N ALA A 16 15.95 15.66 -76.71
CA ALA A 16 15.09 14.47 -76.59
C ALA A 16 15.57 13.52 -75.48
N LYS A 17 16.89 13.30 -75.34
CA LYS A 17 17.48 12.49 -74.26
C LYS A 17 17.41 13.16 -72.89
N ALA A 18 17.33 14.49 -72.83
CA ALA A 18 17.14 15.23 -71.59
C ALA A 18 15.67 15.16 -71.10
N VAL A 19 14.70 15.12 -72.03
CA VAL A 19 13.27 14.94 -71.73
C VAL A 19 12.97 13.54 -71.20
N GLU A 20 13.69 12.50 -71.63
CA GLU A 20 13.55 11.12 -71.11
C GLU A 20 14.15 10.90 -69.71
N ARG A 21 14.91 11.87 -69.17
CA ARG A 21 15.36 11.83 -67.78
C ARG A 21 14.32 12.50 -66.88
N GLU A 22 13.12 11.94 -66.84
CA GLU A 22 12.09 12.38 -65.90
C GLU A 22 12.64 12.33 -64.47
N ILE A 23 12.72 13.50 -63.83
CA ILE A 23 13.05 13.60 -62.41
C ILE A 23 11.88 12.94 -61.66
N PRO A 24 12.10 11.85 -60.91
CA PRO A 24 11.02 11.14 -60.25
C PRO A 24 10.35 12.08 -59.24
N ILE A 25 9.08 12.40 -59.49
CA ILE A 25 8.29 13.25 -58.59
C ILE A 25 7.97 12.41 -57.35
N ARG A 26 8.60 12.74 -56.23
CA ARG A 26 8.37 12.12 -54.93
C ARG A 26 7.92 13.18 -53.93
N LEU A 27 6.77 12.95 -53.32
CA LEU A 27 6.20 13.77 -52.25
C LEU A 27 6.18 12.94 -50.98
N THR A 28 6.94 13.35 -49.97
CA THR A 28 6.98 12.70 -48.65
C THR A 28 6.19 13.54 -47.66
N LEU A 29 5.14 12.96 -47.07
CA LEU A 29 4.36 13.55 -45.99
C LEU A 29 4.48 12.65 -44.76
N GLY A 30 5.43 13.00 -43.88
CA GLY A 30 5.74 12.18 -42.71
C GLY A 30 6.27 10.80 -43.12
N ALA A 31 5.58 9.74 -42.68
CA ALA A 31 5.93 8.36 -43.01
C ALA A 31 5.37 7.88 -44.36
N ALA A 32 4.44 8.62 -44.98
CA ALA A 32 3.87 8.24 -46.27
C ALA A 32 4.66 8.89 -47.43
N THR A 33 4.94 8.10 -48.46
CA THR A 33 5.64 8.55 -49.67
C THR A 33 4.74 8.34 -50.87
N LEU A 34 4.41 9.42 -51.58
CA LEU A 34 3.72 9.40 -52.85
C LEU A 34 4.75 9.54 -53.98
N SER A 35 4.76 8.62 -54.94
CA SER A 35 5.67 8.63 -56.08
C SER A 35 4.92 8.46 -57.40
N LEU A 36 5.37 9.17 -58.44
CA LEU A 36 4.88 8.95 -59.80
C LEU A 36 5.64 7.76 -60.42
N GLY A 37 4.95 6.66 -60.69
CA GLY A 37 5.51 5.46 -61.32
C GLY A 37 5.80 5.65 -62.80
N ALA A 38 6.60 4.76 -63.39
CA ALA A 38 7.07 4.85 -64.78
C ALA A 38 5.95 4.83 -65.85
N ALA A 39 4.72 4.45 -65.48
CA ALA A 39 3.53 4.50 -66.33
C ALA A 39 2.68 5.76 -66.12
N GLY A 40 3.18 6.75 -65.37
CA GLY A 40 2.44 7.99 -65.03
C GLY A 40 1.36 7.82 -63.97
N GLN A 41 1.35 6.70 -63.24
CA GLN A 41 0.39 6.43 -62.16
C GLN A 41 0.97 6.87 -60.81
N TRP A 42 0.13 7.43 -59.94
CA TRP A 42 0.52 7.79 -58.59
C TRP A 42 0.47 6.54 -57.69
N GLU A 43 1.60 6.21 -57.06
CA GLU A 43 1.74 5.12 -56.10
C GLU A 43 2.00 5.67 -54.69
N LEU A 44 1.28 5.14 -53.70
CA LEU A 44 1.38 5.55 -52.30
C LEU A 44 2.00 4.44 -51.45
N ASP A 45 3.24 4.63 -51.01
CA ASP A 45 3.84 3.80 -49.97
C ASP A 45 3.47 4.36 -48.59
N HIS A 46 2.68 3.58 -47.86
CA HIS A 46 2.18 3.89 -46.52
C HIS A 46 2.41 2.73 -45.54
N THR A 47 3.29 1.79 -45.89
CA THR A 47 3.56 0.58 -45.11
C THR A 47 4.17 0.91 -43.75
N THR A 48 5.08 1.87 -43.69
CA THR A 48 5.71 2.37 -42.45
C THR A 48 4.70 3.07 -41.55
N LEU A 49 3.74 3.81 -42.12
CA LEU A 49 2.66 4.45 -41.37
C LEU A 49 1.73 3.39 -40.75
N GLN A 50 1.38 2.34 -41.49
CA GLN A 50 0.59 1.22 -40.95
C GLN A 50 1.32 0.46 -39.83
N GLN A 51 2.62 0.18 -40.01
CA GLN A 51 3.42 -0.50 -39.00
C GLN A 51 3.54 0.32 -37.71
N THR A 52 3.75 1.64 -37.83
CA THR A 52 3.82 2.52 -36.66
C THR A 52 2.48 2.67 -35.96
N GLN A 53 1.37 2.71 -36.70
CA GLN A 53 0.03 2.72 -36.13
C GLN A 53 -0.29 1.42 -35.36
N GLU A 54 0.05 0.26 -35.92
CA GLU A 54 -0.17 -1.02 -35.24
C GLU A 54 0.71 -1.14 -34.00
N HIS A 55 1.97 -0.71 -34.08
CA HIS A 55 2.86 -0.70 -32.93
C HIS A 55 2.38 0.24 -31.82
N ALA A 56 1.86 1.42 -32.19
CA ALA A 56 1.26 2.35 -31.23
C ALA A 56 0.06 1.73 -30.52
N ARG A 57 -0.82 1.05 -31.27
CA ARG A 57 -1.97 0.35 -30.70
C ARG A 57 -1.56 -0.75 -29.72
N VAL A 58 -0.58 -1.58 -30.07
CA VAL A 58 -0.07 -2.64 -29.18
C VAL A 58 0.53 -2.04 -27.89
N LEU A 59 1.25 -0.92 -28.02
CA LEU A 59 1.79 -0.22 -26.86
C LEU A 59 0.70 0.38 -25.99
N GLU A 60 -0.36 0.95 -26.56
CA GLU A 60 -1.52 1.45 -25.82
C GLU A 60 -2.21 0.32 -25.06
N GLU A 61 -2.51 -0.80 -25.72
CA GLU A 61 -3.10 -1.98 -25.07
C GLU A 61 -2.22 -2.46 -23.90
N ARG A 62 -0.90 -2.57 -24.11
CA ARG A 62 0.02 -2.95 -23.04
C ARG A 62 0.08 -1.92 -21.91
N ASN A 63 0.01 -0.64 -22.24
CA ASN A 63 0.02 0.43 -21.24
C ASN A 63 -1.23 0.34 -20.35
N THR A 64 -2.42 0.15 -20.92
CA THR A 64 -3.65 0.00 -20.13
C THR A 64 -3.60 -1.20 -19.17
N VAL A 65 -3.03 -2.34 -19.62
CA VAL A 65 -2.82 -3.51 -18.76
C VAL A 65 -1.85 -3.19 -17.61
N LEU A 66 -0.72 -2.55 -17.92
CA LEU A 66 0.26 -2.16 -16.90
C LEU A 66 -0.31 -1.14 -15.91
N GLU A 67 -1.13 -0.20 -16.35
CA GLU A 67 -1.82 0.76 -15.49
C GLU A 67 -2.79 0.05 -14.53
N ALA A 68 -3.55 -0.92 -15.02
CA ALA A 68 -4.45 -1.73 -14.21
C ALA A 68 -3.67 -2.58 -13.18
N GLU A 69 -2.59 -3.25 -13.59
CA GLU A 69 -1.72 -4.01 -12.68
C GLU A 69 -1.10 -3.10 -11.61
N ASN A 70 -0.64 -1.91 -11.99
CA ASN A 70 -0.03 -0.96 -11.07
C ASN A 70 -1.05 -0.45 -10.05
N ALA A 71 -2.29 -0.17 -10.46
CA ALA A 71 -3.39 0.16 -9.55
C ALA A 71 -3.63 -0.99 -8.55
N GLN A 72 -3.74 -2.23 -9.02
CA GLN A 72 -3.93 -3.40 -8.16
C GLN A 72 -2.78 -3.60 -7.16
N LEU A 73 -1.53 -3.39 -7.61
CA LEU A 73 -0.35 -3.49 -6.75
C LEU A 73 -0.33 -2.40 -5.69
N ARG A 74 -0.71 -1.17 -6.03
CA ARG A 74 -0.83 -0.07 -5.06
C ARG A 74 -1.88 -0.39 -4.00
N ASP A 75 -3.03 -0.92 -4.39
CA ASP A 75 -4.10 -1.33 -3.47
C ASP A 75 -3.66 -2.48 -2.57
N LYS A 76 -2.92 -3.45 -3.10
CA LYS A 76 -2.34 -4.54 -2.31
C LYS A 76 -1.32 -4.02 -1.29
N CYS A 77 -0.45 -3.11 -1.70
CA CYS A 77 0.52 -2.48 -0.81
C CYS A 77 -0.14 -1.63 0.28
N ALA A 78 -1.23 -0.92 -0.04
CA ALA A 78 -2.01 -0.16 0.94
C ALA A 78 -2.60 -1.10 2.00
N ARG A 79 -3.28 -2.17 1.57
CA ARG A 79 -3.86 -3.18 2.48
C ARG A 79 -2.81 -3.83 3.39
N MET A 80 -1.70 -4.32 2.82
CA MET A 80 -0.63 -4.92 3.64
C MET A 80 -0.04 -3.92 4.64
N ARG A 81 0.06 -2.64 4.28
CA ARG A 81 0.55 -1.60 5.19
C ARG A 81 -0.44 -1.36 6.34
N GLU A 82 -1.73 -1.32 6.05
CA GLU A 82 -2.79 -1.21 7.06
C GLU A 82 -2.79 -2.41 8.02
N GLU A 83 -2.73 -3.63 7.48
CA GLU A 83 -2.63 -4.87 8.27
C GLU A 83 -1.39 -4.85 9.18
N SER A 84 -0.23 -4.47 8.64
CA SER A 84 1.01 -4.35 9.43
C SER A 84 0.90 -3.30 10.54
N ASN A 85 0.27 -2.16 10.26
CA ASN A 85 0.07 -1.10 11.25
C ASN A 85 -0.88 -1.55 12.36
N MET A 86 -1.96 -2.25 12.01
CA MET A 86 -2.90 -2.83 12.96
C MET A 86 -2.21 -3.85 13.87
N GLU A 87 -1.34 -4.70 13.32
CA GLU A 87 -0.62 -5.69 14.11
C GLU A 87 0.35 -5.01 15.09
N LYS A 88 1.10 -4.00 14.64
CA LYS A 88 1.97 -3.21 15.53
C LYS A 88 1.18 -2.56 16.67
N PHE A 89 0.02 -1.98 16.36
CA PHE A 89 -0.84 -1.37 17.37
C PHE A 89 -1.34 -2.40 18.39
N LYS A 90 -1.78 -3.57 17.94
CA LYS A 90 -2.20 -4.66 18.85
C LYS A 90 -1.07 -5.11 19.75
N CYS A 91 0.13 -5.33 19.21
CA CYS A 91 1.29 -5.72 20.01
C CYS A 91 1.62 -4.65 21.05
N GLN A 92 1.64 -3.37 20.67
CA GLN A 92 1.90 -2.27 21.60
C GLN A 92 0.84 -2.22 22.71
N LEU A 93 -0.45 -2.29 22.34
CA LEU A 93 -1.55 -2.27 23.30
C LEU A 93 -1.46 -3.44 24.29
N LEU A 94 -1.15 -4.66 23.80
CA LEU A 94 -0.97 -5.82 24.67
C LEU A 94 0.19 -5.65 25.65
N VAL A 95 1.30 -5.04 25.23
CA VAL A 95 2.44 -4.74 26.11
C VAL A 95 2.03 -3.73 27.18
N GLU A 96 1.33 -2.66 26.80
CA GLU A 96 0.85 -1.65 27.74
C GLU A 96 -0.16 -2.23 28.74
N MET A 97 -1.11 -3.04 28.28
CA MET A 97 -2.08 -3.72 29.14
C MET A 97 -1.41 -4.71 30.10
N LEU A 98 -0.39 -5.44 29.64
CA LEU A 98 0.37 -6.35 30.49
C LEU A 98 1.10 -5.58 31.60
N ALA A 99 1.70 -4.44 31.25
CA ALA A 99 2.34 -3.57 32.24
C ALA A 99 1.34 -3.06 33.28
N VAL A 100 0.15 -2.60 32.85
CA VAL A 100 -0.92 -2.18 33.77
C VAL A 100 -1.37 -3.34 34.67
N SER A 101 -1.62 -4.52 34.10
CA SER A 101 -2.04 -5.70 34.85
C SER A 101 -0.99 -6.11 35.90
N SER A 102 0.31 -6.04 35.56
CA SER A 102 1.37 -6.34 36.54
C SER A 102 1.38 -5.35 37.71
N LEU A 103 1.15 -4.06 37.45
CA LEU A 103 1.08 -3.05 38.51
C LEU A 103 -0.14 -3.26 39.41
N ASP A 104 -1.29 -3.64 38.83
CA ASP A 104 -2.50 -3.95 39.60
C ASP A 104 -2.33 -5.22 40.45
N GLU A 105 -1.67 -6.25 39.92
CA GLU A 105 -1.32 -7.45 40.68
C GLU A 105 -0.39 -7.15 41.86
N GLU A 106 0.66 -6.36 41.66
CA GLU A 106 1.55 -5.96 42.74
C GLU A 106 0.83 -5.15 43.81
N ARG A 107 -0.03 -4.21 43.39
CA ARG A 107 -0.83 -3.39 44.30
C ARG A 107 -1.79 -4.23 45.13
N THR A 108 -2.49 -5.17 44.50
CA THR A 108 -3.44 -6.06 45.20
C THR A 108 -2.73 -7.01 46.16
N ARG A 109 -1.55 -7.55 45.79
CA ARG A 109 -0.71 -8.34 46.72
C ARG A 109 -0.28 -7.51 47.92
N ALA A 110 0.22 -6.29 47.70
CA ALA A 110 0.63 -5.40 48.79
C ALA A 110 -0.54 -5.06 49.74
N GLN A 111 -1.73 -4.82 49.19
CA GLN A 111 -2.94 -4.60 49.98
C GLN A 111 -3.32 -5.84 50.80
N ALA A 112 -3.29 -7.03 50.19
CA ALA A 112 -3.59 -8.27 50.90
C ALA A 112 -2.59 -8.56 52.03
N GLU A 113 -1.29 -8.28 51.82
CA GLU A 113 -0.27 -8.39 52.86
C GLU A 113 -0.49 -7.40 53.99
N GLN A 114 -0.86 -6.16 53.67
CA GLN A 114 -1.19 -5.14 54.66
C GLN A 114 -2.40 -5.54 55.51
N GLU A 115 -3.48 -6.03 54.89
CA GLU A 115 -4.66 -6.51 55.61
C GLU A 115 -4.35 -7.75 56.46
N LYS A 116 -3.51 -8.67 55.96
CA LYS A 116 -3.04 -9.81 56.75
C LYS A 116 -2.24 -9.34 57.97
N ALA A 117 -1.35 -8.37 57.82
CA ALA A 117 -0.58 -7.81 58.93
C ALA A 117 -1.49 -7.14 59.97
N ARG A 118 -2.49 -6.37 59.52
CA ARG A 118 -3.52 -5.77 60.38
C ARG A 118 -4.31 -6.83 61.14
N ALA A 119 -4.77 -7.87 60.46
CA ALA A 119 -5.50 -8.97 61.09
C ALA A 119 -4.64 -9.71 62.14
N THR A 120 -3.34 -9.90 61.86
CA THR A 120 -2.42 -10.49 62.85
C THR A 120 -2.20 -9.59 64.05
N SER A 121 -2.08 -8.28 63.86
CA SER A 121 -1.97 -7.30 64.96
C SER A 121 -3.23 -7.29 65.81
N LEU A 122 -4.41 -7.24 65.18
CA LEU A 122 -5.68 -7.28 65.89
C LEU A 122 -5.82 -8.58 66.69
N LYS A 123 -5.41 -9.72 66.10
CA LYS A 123 -5.40 -11.00 66.80
C LYS A 123 -4.47 -10.97 68.02
N THR A 124 -3.26 -10.41 67.91
CA THR A 124 -2.35 -10.30 69.06
C THR A 124 -2.93 -9.40 70.15
N ASP A 125 -3.58 -8.29 69.77
CA ASP A 125 -4.20 -7.37 70.73
C ASP A 125 -5.38 -8.04 71.46
N VAL A 126 -6.22 -8.77 70.74
CA VAL A 126 -7.34 -9.54 71.34
C VAL A 126 -6.82 -10.61 72.30
N VAL A 127 -5.77 -11.34 71.94
CA VAL A 127 -5.15 -12.34 72.82
C VAL A 127 -4.60 -11.69 74.09
N ALA A 128 -3.88 -10.57 73.95
CA ALA A 128 -3.35 -9.83 75.10
C ALA A 128 -4.46 -9.31 76.03
N LEU A 129 -5.56 -8.81 75.48
CA LEU A 129 -6.74 -8.38 76.26
C LEU A 129 -7.39 -9.56 77.01
N LEU A 130 -7.51 -10.72 76.36
CA LEU A 130 -8.03 -11.93 77.01
C LEU A 130 -7.13 -12.41 78.15
N GLU A 131 -5.80 -12.36 77.98
CA GLU A 131 -4.84 -12.68 79.02
C GLU A 131 -4.89 -11.70 80.20
N ALA A 132 -4.98 -10.39 79.93
CA ALA A 132 -5.15 -9.37 80.95
C ALA A 132 -6.46 -9.55 81.75
N ALA A 133 -7.57 -9.82 81.07
CA ALA A 133 -8.86 -10.12 81.70
C ALA A 133 -8.79 -11.38 82.59
N ARG A 134 -8.07 -12.41 82.15
CA ARG A 134 -7.80 -13.62 82.94
C ARG A 134 -7.02 -13.31 84.22
N GLY A 135 -6.00 -12.46 84.13
CA GLY A 135 -5.21 -12.03 85.29
C GLY A 135 -6.01 -11.21 86.31
N GLN A 136 -7.06 -10.53 85.87
CA GLN A 136 -7.98 -9.75 86.71
C GLN A 136 -9.18 -10.57 87.25
N GLY A 137 -9.26 -11.87 86.92
CA GLY A 137 -10.32 -12.76 87.42
C GLY A 137 -11.69 -12.60 86.73
N LEU A 138 -11.74 -11.92 85.57
CA LEU A 138 -12.94 -11.87 84.72
C LEU A 138 -13.18 -13.23 84.07
N ASP A 139 -14.45 -13.63 83.93
CA ASP A 139 -14.85 -14.94 83.41
C ASP A 139 -14.58 -15.04 81.90
N VAL A 140 -13.34 -15.43 81.56
CA VAL A 140 -12.78 -15.47 80.20
C VAL A 140 -13.64 -16.29 79.24
N ARG A 141 -14.37 -17.29 79.74
CA ARG A 141 -15.27 -18.14 78.94
C ARG A 141 -16.40 -17.35 78.29
N LYS A 142 -17.07 -16.47 79.05
CA LYS A 142 -18.15 -15.61 78.53
C LYS A 142 -17.63 -14.59 77.51
N LEU A 143 -16.40 -14.10 77.72
CA LEU A 143 -15.75 -13.15 76.83
C LEU A 143 -15.28 -13.82 75.52
N SER A 144 -14.75 -15.04 75.58
CA SER A 144 -14.39 -15.82 74.41
C SER A 144 -15.60 -16.27 73.59
N GLU A 145 -16.72 -16.60 74.25
CA GLU A 145 -17.99 -16.93 73.58
C GLU A 145 -18.58 -15.70 72.88
N ALA A 146 -18.51 -14.52 73.49
CA ALA A 146 -18.98 -13.26 72.89
C ALA A 146 -18.12 -12.80 71.70
N LEU A 147 -16.80 -13.01 71.73
CA LEU A 147 -15.90 -12.68 70.62
C LEU A 147 -15.96 -13.70 69.47
N ALA A 148 -16.14 -14.99 69.77
CA ALA A 148 -16.29 -16.04 68.76
C ALA A 148 -17.65 -16.00 68.04
N ALA A 149 -18.67 -15.37 68.63
CA ALA A 149 -19.98 -15.17 68.02
C ALA A 149 -19.96 -14.20 66.81
N GLY A 150 -18.83 -13.56 66.51
CA GLY A 150 -18.66 -12.68 65.35
C GLY A 150 -19.35 -11.32 65.53
N PRO A 151 -19.04 -10.32 64.67
CA PRO A 151 -19.69 -9.03 64.75
C PRO A 151 -21.17 -9.17 64.39
N LEU A 152 -22.06 -8.78 65.30
CA LEU A 152 -23.44 -8.45 64.97
C LEU A 152 -23.39 -7.27 63.98
N ALA A 153 -23.72 -7.57 62.73
CA ALA A 153 -23.89 -6.58 61.66
C ALA A 153 -24.87 -5.47 62.10
N PRO A 154 -24.65 -4.25 61.60
CA PRO A 154 -25.60 -3.68 60.64
C PRO A 154 -25.05 -3.65 59.21
#